data_AF-A0A2S9G2T1-F1
#
_entry.id   AF-A0A2S9G2T1-F1
#
_cell.length_a   1.000
_cell.length_b   1.000
_cell.length_c   1.000
_cell.angle_alpha   90.00
_cell.angle_beta   90.00
_cell.angle_gamma   90.00
#
_symmetry.space_group_name_H-M   'P 1'
#
loop_
_entity.id
_entity.type
_entity.pdbx_description
1 polymer ?
#
loop_
_entity_poly.entity_id
_entity_poly.type
_entity_poly.pdbx_seq_one_letter_code
_entity_poly.pdbx_strand_id
1 'polypeptide(L)'
;VARRLAAGGADVRVLLRKSSSTKGIDGIDVDRRYGDPFDTDTGAAAMADRDVVYYCIVDTRAELKDPAPLFATNVEGLRTVLDVA
;
A
#
# COMPACT_ATOMS: atom_id res chain seq x y z
N VAL A 1 3.16 -6.89 -8.74
CA VAL A 1 4.11 -7.25 -7.66
C VAL A 1 3.60 -8.46 -6.88
N ALA A 2 2.54 -8.31 -6.06
CA ALA A 2 2.01 -9.36 -5.17
C ALA A 2 1.85 -10.76 -5.81
N ARG A 3 1.19 -10.89 -6.97
CA ARG A 3 1.01 -12.20 -7.64
C ARG A 3 2.32 -12.94 -7.91
N ARG A 4 3.36 -12.22 -8.34
CA ARG A 4 4.66 -12.84 -8.65
C ARG A 4 5.41 -13.24 -7.38
N LEU A 5 5.33 -12.43 -6.33
CA LEU A 5 5.93 -12.76 -5.04
C LEU A 5 5.27 -14.00 -4.43
N ALA A 6 3.93 -14.04 -4.41
CA ALA A 6 3.17 -15.18 -3.90
C ALA A 6 3.44 -16.45 -4.73
N ALA A 7 3.44 -16.36 -6.07
CA ALA A 7 3.78 -17.49 -6.94
C ALA A 7 5.24 -17.97 -6.75
N GLY A 8 6.13 -17.09 -6.28
CA GLY A 8 7.51 -17.43 -5.91
C GLY A 8 7.67 -17.99 -4.51
N GLY A 9 6.59 -18.17 -3.74
CA GLY A 9 6.61 -18.73 -2.40
C GLY A 9 6.94 -17.74 -1.26
N ALA A 10 6.92 -16.44 -1.53
CA ALA A 10 7.10 -15.43 -0.47
C ALA A 10 5.86 -15.34 0.43
N ASP A 11 6.05 -15.05 1.72
CA ASP A 11 4.97 -14.64 2.62
C ASP A 11 4.56 -13.19 2.31
N VAL A 12 3.40 -13.00 1.69
CA VAL A 12 2.94 -11.69 1.20
C VAL A 12 1.81 -11.17 2.05
N ARG A 13 2.04 -10.00 2.68
CA ARG A 13 1.01 -9.16 3.29
C ARG A 13 0.69 -7.97 2.39
N VAL A 14 -0.59 -7.62 2.26
CA VAL A 14 -1.05 -6.44 1.52
C VAL A 14 -1.92 -5.60 2.44
N LEU A 15 -1.55 -4.33 2.63
CA LEU A 15 -2.38 -3.31 3.28
C LEU A 15 -3.20 -2.57 2.23
N LEU A 16 -4.51 -2.49 2.42
CA LEU A 16 -5.45 -1.84 1.51
C LEU A 16 -6.55 -1.10 2.26
N ARG A 17 -7.15 -0.08 1.62
CA ARG A 17 -8.38 0.52 2.13
C ARG A 17 -9.55 -0.39 1.80
N LYS A 18 -10.64 -0.37 2.58
CA LYS A 18 -11.86 -1.12 2.24
C LYS A 18 -12.48 -0.71 0.89
N SER A 19 -12.24 0.53 0.47
CA SER A 19 -12.68 1.06 -0.82
C SER A 19 -11.76 0.67 -1.99
N SER A 20 -10.58 0.11 -1.73
CA SER A 20 -9.64 -0.29 -2.78
C SER A 20 -10.16 -1.49 -3.57
N SER A 21 -9.90 -1.49 -4.87
CA SER A 21 -10.20 -2.66 -5.71
C SER A 21 -9.22 -3.81 -5.40
N THR A 22 -9.75 -5.01 -5.16
CA THR A 22 -8.93 -6.21 -4.91
C THR A 22 -8.69 -7.07 -6.16
N LYS A 23 -9.29 -6.72 -7.31
CA LYS A 23 -9.20 -7.50 -8.57
C LYS A 23 -7.77 -7.92 -8.93
N GLY A 24 -6.81 -7.04 -8.68
CA GLY A 24 -5.38 -7.30 -8.95
C GLY A 24 -4.76 -8.43 -8.12
N ILE A 25 -5.37 -8.81 -6.99
CA ILE A 25 -4.89 -9.83 -6.04
C ILE A 25 -5.96 -10.89 -5.73
N ASP A 26 -7.08 -10.92 -6.45
CA ASP A 26 -8.08 -11.98 -6.28
C ASP A 26 -7.54 -13.31 -6.80
N GLY A 27 -7.84 -14.40 -6.07
CA GLY A 27 -7.40 -15.76 -6.40
C GLY A 27 -5.93 -16.06 -6.07
N ILE A 28 -5.24 -15.21 -5.30
CA ILE A 28 -3.95 -15.56 -4.69
C ILE A 28 -4.07 -15.56 -3.17
N ASP A 29 -3.31 -16.44 -2.52
CA ASP A 29 -3.22 -16.54 -1.07
C ASP A 29 -2.24 -15.49 -0.53
N VAL A 30 -2.75 -14.50 0.18
CA VAL A 30 -2.00 -13.38 0.76
C VAL A 30 -2.68 -12.91 2.06
N ASP A 31 -1.91 -12.45 3.04
CA ASP A 31 -2.44 -11.79 4.25
C ASP A 31 -2.99 -10.40 3.89
N ARG A 32 -4.32 -10.26 3.87
CA ARG A 32 -4.99 -8.99 3.57
C ARG A 32 -5.27 -8.22 4.87
N ARG A 33 -4.66 -7.05 5.01
CA ARG A 33 -4.96 -6.08 6.09
C ARG A 33 -5.72 -4.90 5.54
N TYR A 34 -6.67 -4.40 6.32
CA TYR A 34 -7.49 -3.25 5.97
C TYR A 34 -7.24 -2.10 6.94
N GLY A 35 -7.00 -0.92 6.38
CA GLY A 35 -6.78 0.30 7.16
C GLY A 35 -6.37 1.47 6.27
N ASP A 36 -6.15 2.63 6.88
CA ASP A 36 -5.56 3.77 6.18
C ASP A 36 -4.04 3.60 6.16
N PRO A 37 -3.38 3.48 4.99
CA PRO A 37 -1.93 3.40 4.94
C PRO A 37 -1.21 4.65 5.44
N PHE A 38 -1.91 5.78 5.58
CA PHE A 38 -1.33 7.03 6.11
C PHE A 38 -1.57 7.21 7.60
N ASP A 39 -2.31 6.30 8.23
CA ASP A 39 -2.34 6.19 9.69
C ASP A 39 -1.08 5.46 10.16
N THR A 40 -0.29 6.10 11.03
CA THR A 40 1.05 5.63 11.40
C THR A 40 1.01 4.28 12.12
N ASP A 41 0.01 4.06 12.97
CA ASP A 41 -0.14 2.81 13.72
C ASP A 41 -0.52 1.66 12.77
N THR A 42 -1.44 1.93 11.83
CA THR A 42 -1.80 0.98 10.78
C THR A 42 -0.60 0.64 9.89
N GLY A 43 0.18 1.65 9.49
CA GLY A 43 1.39 1.49 8.68
C GLY A 43 2.43 0.62 9.39
N ALA A 44 2.79 0.98 10.62
CA ALA A 44 3.74 0.25 11.44
C ALA A 44 3.30 -1.21 11.68
N ALA A 45 2.02 -1.43 12.00
CA ALA A 45 1.49 -2.78 12.21
C ALA A 45 1.50 -3.63 10.93
N ALA A 46 1.30 -3.01 9.76
CA ALA A 46 1.38 -3.72 8.49
C ALA A 46 2.82 -4.12 8.14
N MET A 47 3.79 -3.27 8.49
CA MET A 47 5.21 -3.51 8.21
C MET A 47 5.85 -4.48 9.20
N ALA A 48 5.44 -4.43 10.47
CA ALA A 48 5.89 -5.25 11.60
C ALA A 48 6.93 -6.34 11.25
N ASP A 49 6.59 -7.60 11.23
CA ASP A 49 7.45 -8.74 10.91
C ASP A 49 7.78 -8.92 9.41
N ARG A 50 8.05 -7.86 8.64
CA ARG A 50 8.35 -7.94 7.19
C ARG A 50 9.77 -7.47 6.85
N ASP A 51 10.51 -8.27 6.08
CA ASP A 51 11.89 -7.93 5.65
C ASP A 51 11.93 -6.89 4.52
N VAL A 52 10.89 -6.84 3.67
CA VAL A 52 10.85 -5.99 2.47
C VAL A 52 9.47 -5.36 2.31
N VAL A 53 9.43 -4.05 2.10
CA VAL A 53 8.22 -3.28 1.83
C VAL A 53 8.19 -2.80 0.39
N TYR A 54 7.10 -3.11 -0.33
CA TYR A 54 6.82 -2.57 -1.66
C TYR A 54 5.73 -1.50 -1.58
N TYR A 55 6.11 -0.23 -1.69
CA TYR A 55 5.16 0.88 -1.74
C TYR A 55 4.51 0.97 -3.13
N CYS A 56 3.21 0.70 -3.22
CA CYS A 56 2.44 0.73 -4.49
C CYS A 56 1.24 1.68 -4.42
N ILE A 57 1.23 2.61 -3.47
CA ILE A 57 0.18 3.62 -3.34
C ILE A 57 0.49 4.76 -4.29
N VAL A 58 -0.49 5.14 -5.10
CA VAL A 58 -0.37 6.25 -6.04
C VAL A 58 -1.75 6.80 -6.36
N ASP A 59 -1.87 8.13 -6.40
CA ASP A 59 -2.91 8.82 -7.15
C ASP A 59 -2.39 9.08 -8.56
N THR A 60 -3.07 8.54 -9.57
CA THR A 60 -2.65 8.62 -10.98
C THR A 60 -3.33 9.74 -11.75
N ARG A 61 -4.16 10.57 -11.10
CA ARG A 61 -4.95 11.64 -11.74
C ARG A 61 -4.08 12.88 -12.02
N ALA A 62 -3.07 12.72 -12.86
CA ALA A 62 -2.12 13.78 -13.20
C ALA A 62 -2.77 14.96 -13.98
N GLU A 63 -3.99 14.76 -14.49
CA GLU A 63 -4.77 15.76 -15.22
C GLU A 63 -5.55 16.75 -14.34
N LEU A 64 -5.53 16.57 -13.01
CA LEU A 64 -6.23 17.47 -12.10
C LEU A 64 -5.71 18.90 -12.21
N LYS A 65 -6.65 19.85 -12.31
CA LYS A 65 -6.32 21.29 -12.32
C LYS A 65 -5.67 21.73 -11.00
N ASP A 66 -6.16 21.20 -9.89
CA ASP A 66 -5.55 21.37 -8.58
C ASP A 66 -4.68 20.14 -8.26
N PRO A 67 -3.34 20.28 -8.19
CA PRO A 67 -2.44 19.16 -7.92
C PRO A 67 -2.37 18.78 -6.43
N ALA A 68 -3.00 19.54 -5.51
CA ALA A 68 -2.88 19.29 -4.08
C ALA A 68 -3.24 17.84 -3.66
N PRO A 69 -4.30 17.20 -4.19
CA PRO A 69 -4.60 15.79 -3.86
C PRO A 69 -3.51 14.81 -4.31
N LEU A 70 -2.86 15.10 -5.44
CA LEU A 70 -1.76 14.30 -5.98
C LEU A 70 -0.54 14.36 -5.03
N PHE A 71 -0.16 15.57 -4.60
CA PHE A 71 0.95 15.77 -3.66
C PHE A 71 0.66 15.18 -2.28
N ALA A 72 -0.55 15.37 -1.76
CA ALA A 72 -0.97 14.79 -0.49
C ALA A 72 -0.82 13.25 -0.49
N THR A 73 -1.19 12.58 -1.58
CA THR A 73 -1.10 11.11 -1.68
C THR A 73 0.31 10.63 -2.00
N ASN A 74 0.95 11.22 -3.00
CA ASN A 74 2.17 10.67 -3.60
C ASN A 74 3.45 11.14 -2.92
N VAL A 75 3.40 12.29 -2.23
CA VAL A 75 4.57 12.89 -1.56
C VAL A 75 4.41 12.85 -0.06
N GLU A 76 3.39 13.52 0.48
CA GLU A 76 3.24 13.59 1.94
C GLU A 76 2.85 12.24 2.54
N GLY A 77 1.92 11.51 1.90
CA GLY A 77 1.59 10.15 2.30
C GLY A 77 2.77 9.18 2.26
N LEU A 78 3.66 9.31 1.26
CA LEU A 78 4.89 8.51 1.20
C LEU A 78 5.85 8.87 2.34
N ARG A 79 6.02 10.16 2.66
CA ARG A 79 6.84 10.58 3.81
C ARG A 79 6.34 9.97 5.11
N THR A 80 5.04 10.06 5.39
CA THR A 80 4.44 9.45 6.58
C THR A 80 4.73 7.95 6.68
N VAL A 81 4.67 7.24 5.54
CA VAL A 81 4.92 5.80 5.51
C VAL A 81 6.42 5.49 5.71
N LEU A 82 7.31 6.32 5.19
CA LEU A 82 8.75 6.17 5.41
C LEU A 82 9.17 6.48 6.86
N ASP A 83 8.47 7.38 7.56
CA ASP A 83 8.79 7.72 8.95
C ASP A 83 8.51 6.58 9.95
N VAL A 84 7.69 5.58 9.55
CA VAL A 84 7.31 4.42 10.38
C VAL A 84 7.87 3.08 9.87
N ALA A 85 8.64 3.11 8.79
CA ALA A 85 9.29 1.95 8.19
C ALA A 85 10.63 1.64 8.86
#